data_AF-A0A2A2QRT1-F1
#
_entry.id   AF-A0A2A2QRT1-F1
#
_cell.length_a   1.000
_cell.length_b   1.000
_cell.length_c   1.000
_cell.angle_alpha   90.00
_cell.angle_beta   90.00
_cell.angle_gamma   90.00
#
_symmetry.space_group_name_H-M   'P 1'
#
loop_
_entity.id
_entity.type
_entity.pdbx_description
1 polymer ?
#
loop_
_entity_poly.entity_id
_entity_poly.type
_entity_poly.pdbx_seq_one_letter_code
_entity_poly.pdbx_strand_id
1 'polypeptide(L)' 'MRTLPVIGLPLACTDYAGAVDWILKKAADRSTAFAVEAANTHVAALARSDEAFGATMRRFDLIVPDGMPLV' A
#
# COMPACT_ATOMS: atom_id res chain seq x y z
N MET A 1 7.25 -8.53 -2.95
CA MET A 1 7.51 -8.00 -1.60
C MET A 1 6.56 -8.72 -0.65
N ARG A 2 6.97 -9.08 0.58
CA ARG A 2 6.08 -9.76 1.54
C ARG A 2 5.03 -8.76 2.05
N THR A 3 3.76 -9.15 2.11
CA THR A 3 2.69 -8.34 2.68
C THR A 3 2.13 -8.97 3.95
N LEU A 4 1.61 -8.14 4.87
CA LEU A 4 0.90 -8.56 6.07
C LEU A 4 -0.49 -7.87 6.10
N PRO A 5 -1.55 -8.60 6.45
CA PRO A 5 -2.86 -8.01 6.62
C PRO A 5 -2.90 -7.21 7.93
N VAL A 6 -3.03 -5.89 7.84
CA VAL A 6 -3.27 -5.02 8.99
C VAL A 6 -4.67 -4.46 8.85
N ILE A 7 -5.58 -4.90 9.73
CA ILE A 7 -7.00 -4.51 9.69
C ILE A 7 -7.67 -4.88 8.34
N GLY A 8 -7.12 -5.86 7.61
CA GLY A 8 -7.60 -6.30 6.30
C GLY A 8 -6.95 -5.60 5.10
N LEU A 9 -6.07 -4.62 5.33
CA LEU A 9 -5.28 -3.96 4.29
C LEU A 9 -3.93 -4.70 4.11
N PRO A 10 -3.53 -5.09 2.88
CA PRO A 10 -2.29 -5.85 2.65
C PRO A 10 -1.06 -4.92 2.64
N LEU A 11 -0.57 -4.54 3.81
CA LEU A 11 0.61 -3.67 3.93
C LEU A 11 1.89 -4.41 3.57
N ALA A 12 2.73 -3.79 2.75
CA ALA A 12 4.04 -4.29 2.41
C ALA A 12 5.00 -4.16 3.60
N CYS A 13 5.63 -5.27 3.98
CA CYS A 13 6.74 -5.27 4.94
C CYS A 13 8.02 -4.87 4.22
N THR A 14 8.35 -3.59 4.28
CA THR A 14 9.55 -3.02 3.67
C THR A 14 9.99 -1.78 4.45
N ASP A 15 11.18 -1.30 4.13
CA ASP A 15 11.68 -0.01 4.57
C ASP A 15 11.57 1.01 3.43
N TYR A 16 12.00 2.25 3.69
CA TYR A 16 12.00 3.30 2.67
C TYR A 16 12.80 2.92 1.42
N ALA A 17 13.98 2.30 1.60
CA ALA A 17 14.84 1.95 0.49
C ALA A 17 14.18 0.92 -0.42
N GLY A 18 13.57 -0.12 0.16
CA GLY A 18 12.86 -1.16 -0.57
C GLY A 18 11.59 -0.65 -1.27
N ALA A 19 10.83 0.24 -0.62
CA ALA A 19 9.68 0.88 -1.25
C ALA A 19 10.09 1.75 -2.46
N VAL A 20 11.08 2.62 -2.29
CA VAL A 20 11.56 3.51 -3.36
C VAL A 20 12.18 2.73 -4.51
N ASP A 21 13.00 1.71 -4.24
CA ASP A 21 13.56 0.83 -5.27
C ASP A 21 12.46 0.14 -6.08
N TRP A 22 11.41 -0.36 -5.41
CA TRP A 22 10.26 -0.95 -6.09
C TRP A 22 9.56 0.07 -7.00
N ILE A 23 9.29 1.28 -6.49
CA ILE A 23 8.62 2.35 -7.23
C ILE A 23 9.43 2.74 -8.47
N LEU A 24 10.73 2.97 -8.32
CA LEU A 24 11.60 3.36 -9.44
C LEU A 24 11.71 2.27 -10.50
N LYS A 25 11.79 1.00 -10.08
CA LYS A 25 11.77 -0.15 -11.01
C LYS A 25 10.47 -0.23 -11.79
N LYS A 26 9.32 0.05 -11.15
CA LYS A 26 8.02 0.09 -11.84
C LYS A 26 7.87 1.28 -12.76
N ALA A 27 8.32 2.46 -12.32
CA ALA A 27 8.27 3.68 -13.13
C ALA A 27 9.15 3.62 -14.39
N ALA A 28 10.16 2.73 -14.43
CA ALA A 28 10.96 2.49 -15.63
C ALA A 28 10.14 1.85 -16.77
N ASP A 29 9.08 1.11 -16.45
CA ASP A 29 8.11 0.62 -17.42
C ASP A 29 7.07 1.70 -17.73
N ARG A 30 7.17 2.30 -18.92
CA ARG A 30 6.24 3.34 -19.37
C ARG A 30 4.94 2.81 -19.96
N SER A 31 4.78 1.49 -20.06
CA SER A 31 3.58 0.87 -20.64
C SER A 31 2.46 0.65 -19.60
N THR A 32 2.80 0.68 -18.31
CA THR A 32 1.88 0.34 -17.23
C THR A 32 1.88 1.41 -16.15
N ALA A 33 0.68 1.89 -15.77
CA ALA A 33 0.52 2.72 -14.59
C ALA A 33 0.40 1.84 -13.35
N PHE A 34 1.15 2.16 -12.29
CA PHE A 34 1.08 1.46 -11.01
C PHE A 34 0.58 2.41 -9.92
N ALA A 35 -0.38 1.96 -9.12
CA ALA A 35 -0.91 2.69 -7.99
C ALA A 35 -0.14 2.36 -6.71
N VAL A 36 0.32 3.40 -6.02
CA VAL A 36 1.11 3.30 -4.78
C VAL A 36 0.41 4.10 -3.69
N GLU A 37 0.21 3.49 -2.53
CA GLU A 37 -0.42 4.09 -1.37
C GLU A 37 0.53 4.11 -0.18
N ALA A 38 0.57 5.24 0.53
CA ALA A 38 1.11 5.35 1.87
C ALA A 38 -0.05 5.39 2.88
N ALA A 39 -0.43 4.23 3.41
CA ALA A 39 -1.64 4.06 4.19
C ALA A 39 -1.40 4.40 5.67
N ASN A 40 -2.07 5.44 6.15
CA ASN A 40 -2.15 5.75 7.58
C ASN A 40 -3.30 4.98 8.26
N THR A 41 -3.45 5.16 9.57
CA THR A 41 -4.49 4.47 10.34
C THR A 41 -5.91 4.81 9.92
N HIS A 42 -6.18 6.02 9.44
CA HIS A 42 -7.51 6.39 8.95
C HIS A 42 -7.86 5.62 7.67
N VAL A 43 -6.89 5.45 6.76
CA VAL A 43 -7.05 4.65 5.54
C VAL A 43 -7.35 3.19 5.91
N ALA A 44 -6.56 2.60 6.82
CA ALA A 44 -6.77 1.22 7.28
C ALA A 44 -8.14 1.04 7.95
N ALA A 45 -8.56 2.00 8.80
CA ALA A 45 -9.86 1.95 9.45
C ALA A 45 -11.01 2.07 8.43
N LEU A 46 -10.92 3.01 7.49
CA LEU A 46 -11.93 3.22 6.46
C LEU A 46 -12.06 2.02 5.52
N ALA A 47 -10.93 1.43 5.10
CA ALA A 47 -10.91 0.23 4.26
C ALA A 47 -11.59 -0.99 4.88
N ARG A 48 -11.67 -1.05 6.22
CA ARG A 48 -12.44 -2.08 6.93
C ARG A 48 -13.93 -1.74 7.01
N SER A 49 -14.28 -0.48 7.27
CA SER A 49 -15.66 -0.09 7.52
C SER A 49 -16.47 0.21 6.25
N ASP A 50 -15.80 0.53 5.15
CA ASP A 50 -16.41 0.83 3.85
C ASP A 50 -15.94 -0.20 2.81
N GLU A 51 -16.87 -1.02 2.34
CA GLU A 51 -16.59 -2.11 1.40
C GLU A 51 -16.07 -1.60 0.05
N ALA A 52 -16.64 -0.50 -0.47
CA ALA A 52 -16.26 0.05 -1.77
C ALA A 52 -14.86 0.69 -1.71
N PHE A 53 -14.58 1.40 -0.61
CA PHE A 53 -13.24 1.92 -0.35
C PHE A 53 -12.23 0.79 -0.20
N GLY A 54 -12.52 -0.22 0.64
CA GLY A 54 -11.66 -1.39 0.82
C GLY A 54 -11.41 -2.16 -0.48
N ALA A 55 -12.43 -2.29 -1.34
CA ALA A 55 -12.29 -2.90 -2.67
C ALA A 55 -11.37 -2.09 -3.58
N THR A 56 -11.43 -0.76 -3.51
CA THR A 56 -10.52 0.13 -4.26
C THR A 56 -9.08 -0.02 -3.75
N MET A 57 -8.90 -0.03 -2.42
CA MET A 57 -7.57 -0.21 -1.82
C MET A 57 -6.89 -1.52 -2.23
N ARG A 58 -7.64 -2.62 -2.37
CA ARG A 58 -7.11 -3.92 -2.82
C ARG A 58 -6.57 -3.93 -4.25
N ARG A 59 -6.80 -2.86 -5.03
CA ARG A 59 -6.30 -2.72 -6.40
C ARG A 59 -4.97 -1.98 -6.48
N PHE A 60 -4.46 -1.44 -5.38
CA PHE A 60 -3.15 -0.82 -5.34
C PHE A 60 -2.04 -1.86 -5.49
N ASP A 61 -1.03 -1.52 -6.27
CA ASP A 61 0.09 -2.40 -6.57
C ASP A 61 1.12 -2.45 -5.43
N LEU A 62 1.18 -1.38 -4.63
CA LEU A 62 1.99 -1.28 -3.43
C LEU A 62 1.26 -0.44 -2.38
N ILE A 63 1.14 -0.97 -1.17
CA ILE A 63 0.63 -0.25 0.01
C ILE A 63 1.70 -0.32 1.09
N VAL A 64 2.24 0.82 1.53
CA VAL A 64 3.20 0.92 2.63
C VAL A 64 2.57 1.59 3.85
N PRO A 65 3.03 1.31 5.07
CA PRO A 65 2.53 2.03 6.25
C PRO A 65 2.97 3.51 6.23
N ASP A 66 2.06 4.41 6.58
CA ASP A 66 2.32 5.83 6.81
C ASP A 66 2.17 6.16 8.30
N GLY A 67 3.30 6.11 9.01
CA GLY A 67 3.40 6.51 10.41
C GLY A 67 2.88 5.50 11.43
N MET A 68 2.94 5.91 12.70
CA MET A 68 2.50 5.10 13.84
C MET A 68 0.96 5.10 13.96
N PRO A 69 0.35 4.04 14.51
CA PRO A 69 0.91 2.76 14.97
C PRO A 69 1.00 1.66 13.90
N LEU A 70 1.06 1.98 12.59
CA LEU A 70 1.16 0.94 11.56
C LEU A 70 2.58 0.42 11.33
N VAL A 71 3.58 1.19 11.77
CA VAL A 71 5.00 0.82 11.83
C VAL A 71 5.32 0.09 13.12
#